data_AF-A0A8T4WJK9-F1
#
_entry.id   AF-A0A8T4WJK9-F1
#
_cell.length_a   1.000
_cell.length_b   1.000
_cell.length_c   1.000
_cell.angle_alpha   90.00
_cell.angle_beta   90.00
_cell.angle_gamma   90.00
#
_symmetry.space_group_name_H-M   'P 1'
#
loop_
_entity.id
_entity.type
_entity.pdbx_description
1 polymer ?
#
loop_
_entity_poly.entity_id
_entity_poly.type
_entity_poly.pdbx_seq_one_letter_code
_entity_poly.pdbx_strand_id
1 'polypeptide(L)'
;KLKLLISSFGSMFVSKKKVDEEINKIETNLESYLEQVGDKFPTIKRVLLDERNQFMADQIRKAHQDYEEIVAIVGDGHIPGLKHLLEQHDQSVETIRLKELREKKPKSDEISSASFSVEYEGF
;
A
#
# COMPACT_ATOMS: atom_id res chain seq x y z
N LYS A 1 6.49 -3.45 -29.44
CA LYS A 1 5.99 -2.08 -29.18
C LYS A 1 4.50 -1.89 -29.52
N LEU A 2 3.93 -2.62 -30.49
CA LEU A 2 2.50 -2.56 -30.86
C LEU A 2 1.51 -3.08 -29.79
N LYS A 3 1.95 -4.01 -28.93
CA LYS A 3 1.12 -4.65 -27.88
C LYS A 3 0.56 -3.65 -26.85
N LEU A 4 1.27 -2.56 -26.59
CA LEU A 4 0.90 -1.54 -25.60
C LEU A 4 -0.19 -0.59 -26.15
N LEU A 5 -0.12 -0.23 -27.43
CA LEU A 5 -1.15 0.58 -28.10
C LEU A 5 -2.47 -0.19 -28.25
N ILE A 6 -2.41 -1.48 -28.59
CA ILE A 6 -3.59 -2.35 -28.66
C ILE A 6 -4.24 -2.53 -27.28
N SER A 7 -3.44 -2.68 -26.20
CA SER A 7 -3.99 -2.72 -24.83
C SER A 7 -4.62 -1.40 -24.40
N SER A 8 -4.09 -0.25 -24.83
CA SER A 8 -4.66 1.07 -24.53
C SER A 8 -6.03 1.29 -25.19
N PHE A 9 -6.24 0.84 -26.43
CA PHE A 9 -7.56 0.91 -27.07
C PHE A 9 -8.54 -0.14 -26.52
N GLY A 10 -8.06 -1.31 -26.11
CA GLY A 10 -8.89 -2.31 -25.42
C GLY A 10 -9.48 -1.79 -24.11
N SER A 11 -8.76 -0.93 -23.38
CA SER A 11 -9.19 -0.31 -22.13
C SER A 11 -10.49 0.53 -22.25
N MET A 12 -10.80 1.10 -23.41
CA MET A 12 -12.07 1.81 -23.64
C MET A 12 -13.30 0.87 -23.70
N PHE A 13 -13.09 -0.42 -23.96
CA PHE A 13 -14.15 -1.43 -24.05
C PHE A 13 -14.16 -2.40 -22.85
N VAL A 14 -13.30 -2.19 -21.86
CA VAL A 14 -13.29 -2.98 -20.63
C VAL A 14 -14.44 -2.51 -19.73
N SER A 15 -15.34 -3.43 -19.37
CA SER A 15 -16.42 -3.13 -18.43
C SER A 15 -15.86 -2.90 -17.02
N LYS A 16 -16.49 -2.01 -16.25
CA LYS A 16 -16.13 -1.74 -14.85
C LYS A 16 -15.95 -3.02 -14.03
N LYS A 17 -16.83 -4.01 -14.23
CA LYS A 17 -16.77 -5.32 -13.57
C LYS A 17 -15.45 -6.07 -13.86
N LYS A 18 -14.94 -6.02 -15.10
CA LYS A 18 -13.65 -6.65 -15.44
C LYS A 18 -12.46 -5.92 -14.81
N VAL A 19 -12.51 -4.59 -14.74
CA VAL A 19 -11.49 -3.80 -14.03
C VAL A 19 -11.47 -4.17 -12.56
N ASP A 20 -12.63 -4.22 -11.92
CA ASP A 20 -12.76 -4.58 -10.51
C ASP A 20 -12.24 -6.02 -10.25
N GLU A 21 -12.55 -6.98 -11.14
CA GLU A 21 -12.02 -8.34 -11.06
C GLU A 21 -10.49 -8.40 -11.17
N GLU A 22 -9.88 -7.63 -12.09
CA GLU A 22 -8.43 -7.56 -12.23
C GLU A 22 -7.76 -6.89 -11.03
N ILE A 23 -8.32 -5.80 -10.52
CA ILE A 23 -7.84 -5.12 -9.30
C ILE A 23 -7.89 -6.08 -8.12
N ASN A 24 -9.02 -6.77 -7.89
CA ASN A 24 -9.16 -7.75 -6.81
C ASN A 24 -8.13 -8.88 -6.92
N LYS A 25 -7.83 -9.33 -8.15
CA LYS A 25 -6.83 -10.36 -8.41
C LYS A 25 -5.43 -9.89 -8.05
N ILE A 26 -5.09 -8.64 -8.37
CA ILE A 26 -3.82 -8.01 -8.01
C ILE A 26 -3.72 -7.83 -6.50
N GLU A 27 -4.74 -7.26 -5.85
CA GLU A 27 -4.77 -7.07 -4.40
C GLU A 27 -4.60 -8.40 -3.63
N THR A 28 -5.18 -9.48 -4.13
CA THR A 28 -5.07 -10.81 -3.49
C THR A 28 -3.68 -11.43 -3.63
N ASN A 29 -2.94 -11.10 -4.69
CA ASN A 29 -1.63 -11.70 -5.01
C ASN A 29 -0.54 -10.62 -5.14
N LEU A 30 -0.67 -9.52 -4.40
CA LEU A 30 0.14 -8.32 -4.62
C LEU A 30 1.63 -8.61 -4.47
N GLU A 31 2.01 -9.38 -3.46
CA GLU A 31 3.40 -9.74 -3.21
C GLU A 31 4.02 -10.52 -4.38
N SER A 32 3.32 -11.54 -4.87
CA SER A 32 3.77 -12.30 -6.05
C SER A 32 3.85 -11.43 -7.31
N TYR A 33 2.93 -10.48 -7.46
CA TYR A 33 2.98 -9.53 -8.58
C TYR A 33 4.19 -8.59 -8.48
N LEU A 34 4.46 -8.05 -7.28
CA LEU A 34 5.62 -7.19 -7.04
C LEU A 34 6.94 -7.94 -7.21
N GLU A 35 7.00 -9.21 -6.82
CA GLU A 35 8.15 -10.09 -7.06
C GLU A 35 8.40 -10.28 -8.56
N GLN A 36 7.38 -10.66 -9.34
CA GLN A 36 7.50 -10.81 -10.79
C GLN A 36 7.91 -9.51 -11.50
N VAL A 37 7.40 -8.36 -11.03
CA VAL A 37 7.82 -7.04 -11.53
C VAL A 37 9.29 -6.78 -11.16
N GLY A 38 9.70 -7.12 -9.94
CA GLY A 38 11.07 -7.04 -9.48
C GLY A 38 12.06 -7.85 -10.30
N ASP A 39 11.71 -9.11 -10.59
CA ASP A 39 12.55 -10.01 -11.39
C ASP A 39 12.75 -9.49 -12.81
N LYS A 40 11.67 -8.96 -13.40
CA LYS A 40 11.69 -8.47 -14.78
C LYS A 40 12.27 -7.07 -14.92
N PHE A 41 12.10 -6.22 -13.91
CA PHE A 41 12.49 -4.82 -13.92
C PHE A 41 13.15 -4.41 -12.59
N PRO A 42 14.33 -4.98 -12.27
CA PRO A 42 14.95 -4.82 -10.96
C PRO A 42 15.29 -3.36 -10.64
N THR A 43 15.72 -2.57 -11.63
CA THR A 43 15.98 -1.13 -11.45
C THR A 43 14.72 -0.35 -11.09
N ILE A 44 13.57 -0.71 -11.68
CA ILE A 44 12.30 -0.05 -11.39
C ILE A 44 11.86 -0.36 -9.95
N LYS A 45 11.91 -1.63 -9.54
CA LYS A 45 11.62 -2.03 -8.15
C LYS A 45 12.54 -1.29 -7.18
N ARG A 46 13.84 -1.28 -7.43
CA ARG A 46 14.80 -0.62 -6.54
C ARG A 46 14.46 0.86 -6.32
N VAL A 47 14.30 1.62 -7.41
CA VAL A 47 14.10 3.08 -7.33
C VAL A 47 12.69 3.43 -6.82
N LEU A 48 11.66 2.74 -7.29
CA LEU A 48 10.26 3.10 -6.97
C LEU A 48 9.71 2.43 -5.72
N LEU A 49 10.34 1.37 -5.21
CA LEU A 49 9.91 0.67 -4.01
C LEU A 49 11.00 0.66 -2.95
N ASP A 50 12.14 0.02 -3.22
CA ASP A 50 13.12 -0.28 -2.15
C ASP A 50 13.73 1.00 -1.53
N GLU A 51 14.16 1.95 -2.36
CA GLU A 51 14.71 3.24 -1.89
C GLU A 51 13.64 4.08 -1.18
N ARG A 52 12.39 4.05 -1.67
CA ARG A 52 11.27 4.73 -1.02
C ARG A 52 10.88 4.08 0.31
N ASN A 53 10.98 2.76 0.41
CA ASN A 53 10.76 2.01 1.64
C ASN A 53 11.79 2.40 2.70
N GLN A 54 13.07 2.49 2.32
CA GLN A 54 14.14 2.93 3.22
C GLN A 54 13.85 4.34 3.77
N PHE A 55 13.56 5.29 2.87
CA PHE A 55 13.22 6.65 3.28
C PHE A 55 12.03 6.69 4.23
N MET A 56 10.92 6.01 3.89
CA MET A 56 9.73 5.97 4.74
C MET A 56 10.00 5.30 6.10
N ALA A 57 10.75 4.20 6.14
CA ALA A 57 11.11 3.53 7.38
C ALA A 57 11.94 4.45 8.28
N ASP A 58 12.92 5.17 7.71
CA ASP A 58 13.72 6.15 8.45
C ASP A 58 12.85 7.29 9.01
N GLN A 59 11.86 7.76 8.25
CA GLN A 59 10.93 8.79 8.73
C GLN A 59 10.01 8.28 9.86
N ILE A 60 9.52 7.05 9.76
CA ILE A 60 8.73 6.41 10.85
C ILE A 60 9.61 6.26 12.09
N ARG A 61 10.86 5.82 11.95
CA ARG A 61 11.81 5.70 13.06
C ARG A 61 12.09 7.03 13.75
N LYS A 62 12.30 8.10 12.99
CA LYS A 62 12.48 9.45 13.55
C LYS A 62 11.25 9.88 14.33
N ALA A 63 10.04 9.70 13.76
CA ALA A 63 8.82 10.04 14.47
C ALA A 63 8.68 9.23 15.78
N HIS A 64 9.13 7.98 15.82
CA HIS A 64 9.08 7.14 17.02
C HIS A 64 10.01 7.62 18.15
N GLN A 65 10.96 8.52 17.86
CA GLN A 65 11.76 9.19 18.89
C GLN A 65 10.93 10.20 19.69
N ASP A 66 9.90 10.78 19.05
CA ASP A 66 9.03 11.81 19.64
C ASP A 66 7.69 11.24 20.13
N TYR A 67 7.21 10.13 19.55
CA TYR A 67 5.90 9.54 19.81
C TYR A 67 5.99 8.04 20.13
N GLU A 68 5.38 7.64 21.25
CA GLU A 68 5.32 6.24 21.69
C GLU A 68 4.45 5.37 20.78
N GLU A 69 3.32 5.90 20.30
CA GLU A 69 2.40 5.20 19.40
C GLU A 69 2.24 5.97 18.08
N ILE A 70 2.39 5.26 16.96
CA ILE A 70 2.32 5.84 15.61
C ILE A 70 1.40 4.99 14.75
N VAL A 71 0.49 5.67 14.05
CA VAL A 71 -0.30 5.07 12.97
C VAL A 71 0.20 5.62 11.64
N ALA A 72 0.82 4.76 10.82
CA ALA A 72 1.29 5.11 9.50
C ALA A 72 0.35 4.57 8.41
N ILE A 73 -0.16 5.46 7.56
CA ILE A 73 -0.98 5.10 6.40
C ILE A 73 -0.07 5.02 5.18
N VAL A 74 0.07 3.83 4.60
CA VAL A 74 0.96 3.57 3.48
C VAL A 74 0.25 2.80 2.37
N GLY A 75 0.80 2.85 1.16
CA GLY A 75 0.33 2.01 0.06
C GLY A 75 0.65 0.53 0.31
N ASP A 76 -0.26 -0.36 -0.07
CA ASP A 76 -0.17 -1.81 0.19
C ASP A 76 1.12 -2.45 -0.36
N GLY A 77 1.63 -1.92 -1.48
CA GLY A 77 2.88 -2.40 -2.08
C GLY A 77 4.15 -2.10 -1.29
N HIS A 78 4.09 -1.18 -0.31
CA HIS A 78 5.22 -0.85 0.56
C HIS A 78 5.21 -1.66 1.86
N ILE A 79 4.08 -2.25 2.24
CA ILE A 79 3.91 -2.99 3.50
C ILE A 79 4.98 -4.07 3.70
N PRO A 80 5.26 -4.98 2.72
CA PRO A 80 6.24 -6.05 2.94
C PRO A 80 7.65 -5.50 3.23
N GLY A 81 8.07 -4.47 2.47
CA GLY A 81 9.39 -3.86 2.63
C GLY A 81 9.51 -3.04 3.91
N LEU A 82 8.47 -2.28 4.27
CA LEU A 82 8.44 -1.50 5.51
C LEU A 82 8.45 -2.39 6.74
N LYS A 83 7.61 -3.44 6.76
CA LYS A 83 7.58 -4.41 7.86
C LYS A 83 8.96 -5.01 8.09
N HIS A 84 9.62 -5.47 7.02
CA HIS A 84 10.97 -6.00 7.10
C HIS A 84 11.98 -4.98 7.68
N LEU A 85 12.00 -3.75 7.16
CA LEU A 85 12.96 -2.71 7.58
C LEU A 85 12.75 -2.21 9.01
N LEU A 86 11.52 -2.26 9.53
CA LEU A 86 11.17 -1.85 10.88
C LEU A 86 11.43 -2.98 11.89
N GLU A 87 11.05 -4.21 11.58
CA GLU A 87 11.32 -5.39 12.43
C GLU A 87 12.81 -5.67 12.60
N GLN A 88 13.64 -5.36 11.60
CA GLN A 88 15.11 -5.41 11.71
C GLN A 88 15.70 -4.53 12.81
N HIS A 89 14.93 -3.56 13.32
CA HIS A 89 15.34 -2.63 14.37
C HIS A 89 14.51 -2.83 15.65
N ASP A 90 14.02 -4.05 15.89
CA ASP A 90 13.25 -4.45 17.08
C ASP A 90 11.96 -3.64 17.30
N GLN A 91 11.41 -3.02 16.25
CA GLN A 91 10.12 -2.35 16.31
C GLN A 91 9.00 -3.34 15.99
N SER A 92 8.09 -3.54 16.95
CA SER A 92 6.87 -4.31 16.71
C SER A 92 5.94 -3.53 15.79
N VAL A 93 5.58 -4.11 14.65
CA VAL A 93 4.68 -3.49 13.67
C VAL A 93 3.42 -4.32 13.52
N GLU A 94 2.27 -3.76 13.91
CA GLU A 94 0.97 -4.29 13.53
C GLU A 94 0.60 -3.74 12.14
N THR A 95 0.19 -4.63 11.24
CA THR A 95 -0.25 -4.26 9.90
C THR A 95 -1.72 -4.58 9.74
N ILE A 96 -2.50 -3.59 9.30
CA ILE A 96 -3.91 -3.76 8.98
C ILE A 96 -4.12 -3.35 7.52
N ARG A 97 -4.52 -4.30 6.66
CA ARG A 97 -4.75 -3.99 5.25
C ARG A 97 -6.16 -3.43 5.04
N LEU A 98 -6.28 -2.44 4.15
CA LEU A 98 -7.57 -1.81 3.84
C LEU A 98 -8.61 -2.82 3.34
N LYS A 99 -8.19 -3.86 2.61
CA LYS A 99 -9.09 -4.94 2.16
C LYS A 99 -9.77 -5.65 3.34
N GLU A 100 -9.02 -5.96 4.38
CA GLU A 100 -9.53 -6.60 5.60
C GLU A 100 -10.54 -5.68 6.32
N LEU A 101 -10.27 -4.38 6.34
CA LEU A 101 -11.19 -3.38 6.90
C LEU A 101 -12.49 -3.26 6.11
N ARG A 102 -12.44 -3.39 4.78
CA ARG A 102 -13.63 -3.33 3.91
C ARG A 102 -14.52 -4.56 4.05
N GLU A 103 -13.93 -5.73 4.33
CA GLU A 103 -14.66 -6.99 4.49
C GLU A 103 -15.25 -7.15 5.91
N LYS A 104 -14.65 -6.48 6.90
CA LYS A 104 -15.15 -6.43 8.27
C LYS A 104 -16.42 -5.58 8.32
N LYS A 105 -17.59 -6.24 8.24
CA LYS A 105 -18.87 -5.57 8.53
C LYS A 105 -18.79 -4.93 9.93
N PRO A 106 -19.18 -3.67 10.11
CA PRO A 106 -19.22 -3.06 11.43
C PRO A 106 -20.11 -3.93 12.34
N LYS A 107 -19.59 -4.28 13.52
CA LYS A 107 -20.39 -4.96 14.53
C LYS A 107 -21.35 -3.93 15.14
N SER A 108 -22.63 -4.05 14.78
CA SER A 108 -23.84 -3.51 15.44
C SER A 108 -24.05 -1.99 15.50
N ASP A 109 -25.33 -1.64 15.62
CA ASP A 109 -26.01 -0.33 15.52
C ASP A 109 -25.60 0.77 16.52
N GLU A 110 -24.38 0.75 17.06
CA GLU A 110 -23.83 1.80 17.92
C GLU A 110 -22.58 2.43 17.30
N ILE A 111 -22.74 3.03 16.12
CA ILE A 111 -21.68 3.85 15.54
C ILE A 111 -21.77 5.25 16.18
N SER A 112 -21.14 5.40 17.35
CA SER A 112 -20.61 6.71 17.72
C SER A 112 -19.49 7.04 16.74
N SER A 113 -19.84 7.68 15.61
CA SER A 113 -18.85 8.14 14.65
C SER A 113 -18.25 9.46 15.14
N ALA A 114 -16.97 9.43 15.47
CA ALA A 114 -16.17 10.64 15.60
C ALA A 114 -15.42 10.84 14.28
N SER A 115 -15.65 11.99 13.65
CA SER A 115 -14.84 12.43 12.52
C SER A 115 -13.93 13.53 13.01
N PHE A 116 -12.64 13.46 12.65
CA PHE A 116 -11.70 14.54 12.89
C PHE A 116 -11.04 14.89 11.56
N SER A 117 -11.04 16.17 11.24
CA SER A 117 -10.40 16.71 10.05
C SER A 117 -9.03 17.22 10.44
N VAL A 118 -8.00 16.81 9.71
CA VAL A 118 -6.65 17.36 9.84
C VAL A 118 -6.46 18.34 8.71
N GLU A 119 -6.38 19.63 9.04
CA GLU A 119 -5.90 20.65 8.12
C GLU A 119 -4.37 20.69 8.21
N TYR A 120 -3.72 20.37 7.09
CA TYR A 120 -2.28 20.47 6.95
C TYR A 120 -1.95 21.80 6.29
N GLU A 121 -1.50 22.77 7.08
CA GLU A 121 -0.87 23.98 6.54
C GLU A 121 0.60 23.66 6.24
N GLY A 122 0.90 23.49 4.95
CA GLY A 122 2.27 23.33 4.45
C GLY A 122 3.04 24.65 4.49
N PHE A 123 4.38 24.53 4.50
CA PHE A 123 5.38 25.61 4.57
C PHE A 123 5.30 26.67 3.46
#